data_AF-A0A1Y3N7Q0-F1
#
_entry.id   AF-A0A1Y3N7Q0-F1
#
_cell.length_a   1.000
_cell.length_b   1.000
_cell.length_c   1.000
_cell.angle_alpha   90.00
_cell.angle_beta   90.00
_cell.angle_gamma   90.00
#
_symmetry.space_group_name_H-M   'P 1'
#
loop_
_entity.id
_entity.type
_entity.pdbx_description
1 polymer ?
#
loop_
_entity_poly.entity_id
_entity_poly.type
_entity_poly.pdbx_seq_one_letter_code
_entity_poly.pdbx_strand_id
1 'polypeptide(L)'
;MDELKALEYIENTAEPHKTLINISRGCVEKKKCFNQKIQDKVNQMTELGYIFFVATDNSNRYECDNQMIKNGVFHIGAINNENIDKEIYNIEKMYEKADYTSYGECIDLFAPGTLRLQNDKSEEPTGTSISTPIVAGVCSTIMSENLDIKYNFESMKKKLFDLSLKGVIVGLNSSTPNRLINNGKHSVYEPPRCDDVSGEYHCQDKSCSKYGVCVNSNSYYEYIQEMSFIEEGCQSEYGQCYTKKCGGKNNHNTCIPDYCCSKDGVCVNSYIDYDGFCFIENGCQSEFGQCSEKECGEGSKNNKCKKNQCCSKNGKCINVDDDPYGLCLYENGCQSEFGNCSTERCDLEVHSIICKEDQCCGRNGLCEYITLPTRDDIINSVCLIENGCKTGFSGQCLSRDINKIQEYPEKYHEAIKNSYCTELLNHYKDCGKMTYNFGDGRESQCDNYKNNHCHKILNSSHQYIPSFCEVRRTFSDEIY
;
A
#
# COMPACT_ATOMS: atom_id res chain seq x y z
N MET A 1 -4.94 11.98 -36.95
CA MET A 1 -5.90 13.10 -36.95
C MET A 1 -5.08 14.36 -37.11
N ASP A 2 -5.52 15.33 -37.91
CA ASP A 2 -4.80 16.59 -38.11
C ASP A 2 -5.28 17.59 -37.05
N GLU A 3 -4.50 17.79 -35.98
CA GLU A 3 -4.87 18.65 -34.85
C GLU A 3 -5.20 20.08 -35.30
N LEU A 4 -4.53 20.59 -36.32
CA LEU A 4 -4.81 21.93 -36.87
C LEU A 4 -6.21 22.02 -37.44
N LYS A 5 -6.65 21.03 -38.21
CA LYS A 5 -8.01 21.01 -38.77
C LYS A 5 -9.08 20.90 -37.69
N ALA A 6 -8.80 20.20 -36.60
CA ALA A 6 -9.71 20.13 -35.47
C ALA A 6 -9.84 21.50 -34.78
N LEU A 7 -8.71 22.21 -34.57
CA LEU A 7 -8.72 23.56 -34.02
C LEU A 7 -9.43 24.57 -34.93
N GLU A 8 -9.19 24.50 -36.24
CA GLU A 8 -9.90 25.33 -37.23
C GLU A 8 -11.41 25.05 -37.23
N TYR A 9 -11.82 23.78 -37.10
CA TYR A 9 -13.23 23.44 -36.99
C TYR A 9 -13.86 24.03 -35.73
N ILE A 10 -13.19 23.92 -34.57
CA ILE A 10 -13.68 24.49 -33.30
C ILE A 10 -13.79 26.01 -33.41
N GLU A 11 -12.76 26.69 -33.91
CA GLU A 11 -12.77 28.15 -34.07
C GLU A 11 -13.92 28.63 -34.96
N ASN A 12 -14.28 27.87 -36.00
CA ASN A 12 -15.36 28.20 -36.92
C ASN A 12 -16.77 27.87 -36.40
N THR A 13 -16.90 27.07 -35.33
CA THR A 13 -18.19 26.54 -34.87
C THR A 13 -18.55 26.92 -33.43
N ALA A 14 -17.56 27.26 -32.60
CA ALA A 14 -17.75 27.51 -31.18
C ALA A 14 -17.67 29.01 -30.84
N GLU A 15 -18.16 29.37 -29.65
CA GLU A 15 -18.19 30.76 -29.18
C GLU A 15 -17.00 31.06 -28.26
N PRO A 16 -16.16 32.08 -28.57
CA PRO A 16 -15.12 32.52 -27.64
C PRO A 16 -15.71 33.00 -26.31
N HIS A 17 -14.93 32.94 -25.23
CA HIS A 17 -15.36 33.21 -23.84
C HIS A 17 -16.43 32.26 -23.27
N LYS A 18 -16.85 31.23 -24.02
CA LYS A 18 -17.75 30.16 -23.57
C LYS A 18 -17.24 28.76 -23.90
N THR A 19 -16.08 28.67 -24.55
CA THR A 19 -15.56 27.40 -25.07
C THR A 19 -14.31 26.99 -24.30
N LEU A 20 -14.37 25.78 -23.75
CA LEU A 20 -13.26 25.09 -23.09
C LEU A 20 -12.82 23.93 -23.98
N ILE A 21 -11.51 23.80 -24.21
CA ILE A 21 -10.93 22.79 -25.09
C ILE A 21 -10.04 21.88 -24.26
N ASN A 22 -10.44 20.61 -24.15
CA ASN A 22 -9.70 19.59 -23.42
C ASN A 22 -8.82 18.77 -24.37
N ILE A 23 -7.51 18.73 -24.08
CA ILE A 23 -6.51 17.97 -24.83
C ILE A 23 -5.86 16.97 -23.87
N SER A 24 -6.52 15.83 -23.66
CA SER A 24 -6.01 14.69 -22.89
C SER A 24 -4.96 13.89 -23.68
N ARG A 25 -3.93 14.58 -24.19
CA ARG A 25 -2.82 13.99 -24.96
C ARG A 25 -1.51 14.69 -24.60
N GLY A 26 -0.50 13.89 -24.28
CA GLY A 26 0.86 14.33 -24.01
C GLY A 26 1.86 13.87 -25.06
N CYS A 27 3.13 14.08 -24.75
CA CYS A 27 4.26 13.72 -25.58
C CYS A 27 4.95 12.45 -25.09
N VAL A 28 5.20 11.49 -26.00
CA VAL A 28 5.96 10.28 -25.66
C VAL A 28 7.46 10.52 -25.86
N GLU A 29 8.27 10.02 -24.92
CA GLU A 29 9.71 10.20 -24.65
C GLU A 29 10.72 10.10 -25.83
N LYS A 30 10.30 9.86 -27.08
CA LYS A 30 11.19 9.63 -28.23
C LYS A 30 10.95 10.53 -29.44
N LYS A 31 10.04 11.51 -29.35
CA LYS A 31 9.73 12.40 -30.48
C LYS A 31 9.67 13.86 -30.04
N LYS A 32 10.34 14.75 -30.78
CA LYS A 32 10.02 16.18 -30.78
C LYS A 32 8.57 16.33 -31.22
N CYS A 33 7.71 16.59 -30.26
CA CYS A 33 6.26 16.66 -30.43
C CYS A 33 5.75 18.10 -30.45
N PHE A 34 6.58 19.06 -30.03
CA PHE A 34 6.28 20.48 -30.22
C PHE A 34 6.09 20.80 -31.70
N ASN A 35 4.97 21.45 -32.01
CA ASN A 35 4.65 21.90 -33.36
C ASN A 35 4.31 23.38 -33.33
N GLN A 36 5.19 24.20 -33.94
CA GLN A 36 5.02 25.65 -33.95
C GLN A 36 3.68 26.08 -34.55
N LYS A 37 3.19 25.42 -35.61
CA LYS A 37 1.91 25.79 -36.22
C LYS A 37 0.73 25.56 -35.27
N ILE A 38 0.77 24.48 -34.49
CA ILE A 38 -0.26 24.21 -33.48
C ILE A 38 -0.15 25.25 -32.35
N GLN A 39 1.06 25.57 -31.90
CA GLN A 39 1.28 26.60 -30.89
C GLN A 39 0.75 27.97 -31.35
N ASP A 40 1.05 28.39 -32.57
CA ASP A 40 0.59 29.66 -33.13
C ASP A 40 -0.94 29.70 -33.20
N LYS A 41 -1.56 28.58 -33.60
CA LYS A 41 -3.02 28.46 -33.64
C LYS A 41 -3.66 28.54 -32.26
N VAL A 42 -3.07 27.85 -31.28
CA VAL A 42 -3.53 27.90 -29.89
C VAL A 42 -3.39 29.31 -29.33
N ASN A 43 -2.26 29.99 -29.56
CA ASN A 43 -2.07 31.38 -29.13
C ASN A 43 -3.17 32.30 -29.70
N GLN A 44 -3.42 32.20 -31.02
CA GLN A 44 -4.48 32.97 -31.68
C GLN A 44 -5.86 32.70 -31.05
N MET A 45 -6.21 31.43 -30.83
CA MET A 45 -7.50 31.07 -30.20
C MET A 45 -7.56 31.54 -28.74
N THR A 46 -6.47 31.43 -27.98
CA THR A 46 -6.40 31.94 -26.61
C THR A 46 -6.61 33.45 -26.56
N GLU A 47 -6.05 34.22 -27.49
CA GLU A 47 -6.28 35.66 -27.64
C GLU A 47 -7.74 35.99 -27.97
N LEU A 48 -8.41 35.15 -28.75
CA LEU A 48 -9.85 35.29 -29.06
C LEU A 48 -10.75 34.98 -27.85
N GLY A 49 -10.25 34.29 -26.82
CA GLY A 49 -10.99 33.95 -25.61
C GLY A 49 -11.36 32.47 -25.48
N TYR A 50 -10.75 31.58 -26.28
CA TYR A 50 -10.81 30.14 -26.03
C TYR A 50 -9.89 29.76 -24.87
N ILE A 51 -10.24 28.74 -24.09
CA ILE A 51 -9.44 28.30 -22.93
C ILE A 51 -9.08 26.82 -23.11
N PHE A 52 -7.80 26.50 -22.99
CA PHE A 52 -7.25 25.17 -23.26
C PHE A 52 -6.71 24.50 -22.01
N PHE A 53 -7.00 23.22 -21.86
CA PHE A 53 -6.44 22.35 -20.82
C PHE A 53 -5.70 21.19 -21.48
N VAL A 54 -4.47 20.95 -21.07
CA VAL A 54 -3.57 19.93 -21.66
C VAL A 54 -3.09 19.00 -20.56
N ALA A 55 -3.19 17.70 -20.79
CA ALA A 55 -2.59 16.69 -19.90
C ALA A 55 -1.07 16.76 -19.95
N THR A 56 -0.41 16.72 -18.78
CA THR A 56 1.03 16.48 -18.71
C THR A 56 1.35 15.01 -19.03
N ASP A 57 2.61 14.66 -19.26
CA ASP A 57 2.99 13.26 -19.48
C ASP A 57 2.84 12.38 -18.22
N ASN A 58 2.76 11.06 -18.43
CA ASN A 58 2.64 10.02 -17.41
C ASN A 58 3.97 9.25 -17.21
N SER A 59 5.11 9.94 -17.32
CA SER A 59 6.45 9.32 -17.24
C SER A 59 7.21 9.62 -15.95
N ASN A 60 6.63 10.38 -15.01
CA ASN A 60 7.25 10.83 -13.76
C ASN A 60 8.58 11.55 -14.00
N ARG A 61 8.60 12.50 -14.94
CA ARG A 61 9.80 13.25 -15.34
C ARG A 61 9.54 14.74 -15.35
N TYR A 62 10.61 15.50 -15.50
CA TYR A 62 10.53 16.92 -15.79
C TYR A 62 9.94 17.15 -17.19
N GLU A 63 8.80 17.84 -17.29
CA GLU A 63 8.02 17.94 -18.54
C GLU A 63 8.19 19.26 -19.29
N CYS A 64 8.65 20.33 -18.64
CA CYS A 64 8.55 21.68 -19.21
C CYS A 64 9.34 21.91 -20.51
N ASP A 65 10.34 21.06 -20.77
CA ASP A 65 11.08 21.09 -22.02
C ASP A 65 10.37 20.35 -23.17
N ASN A 66 9.52 19.37 -22.85
CA ASN A 66 9.00 18.37 -23.79
C ASN A 66 7.47 18.44 -24.00
N GLN A 67 6.89 19.63 -23.94
CA GLN A 67 5.45 19.82 -24.11
C GLN A 67 5.04 19.93 -25.59
N MET A 68 3.86 19.38 -25.91
CA MET A 68 3.24 19.54 -27.24
C MET A 68 2.84 20.99 -27.53
N ILE A 69 2.31 21.67 -26.50
CA ILE A 69 1.88 23.08 -26.51
C ILE A 69 2.43 23.69 -25.23
N LYS A 70 3.18 24.78 -25.31
CA LYS A 70 3.89 25.38 -24.17
C LYS A 70 3.08 26.47 -23.49
N ASN A 71 2.57 27.43 -24.26
CA ASN A 71 1.99 28.68 -23.75
C ASN A 71 0.50 28.80 -24.06
N GLY A 72 -0.19 29.65 -23.30
CA GLY A 72 -1.61 29.97 -23.52
C GLY A 72 -2.58 28.84 -23.16
N VAL A 73 -2.12 27.87 -22.37
CA VAL A 73 -2.86 26.67 -21.96
C VAL A 73 -2.63 26.38 -20.48
N PHE A 74 -3.50 25.59 -19.88
CA PHE A 74 -3.30 25.01 -18.55
C PHE A 74 -2.67 23.62 -18.66
N HIS A 75 -1.55 23.42 -17.98
CA HIS A 75 -0.92 22.10 -17.83
C HIS A 75 -1.40 21.40 -16.56
N ILE A 76 -2.00 20.22 -16.74
CA ILE A 76 -2.68 19.50 -15.66
C ILE A 76 -1.94 18.22 -15.28
N GLY A 77 -1.49 18.16 -14.02
CA GLY A 77 -0.94 16.96 -13.38
C GLY A 77 -1.99 16.15 -12.61
N ALA A 78 -1.58 14.99 -12.09
CA ALA A 78 -2.45 14.04 -11.40
C ALA A 78 -2.06 13.78 -9.94
N ILE A 79 -3.04 13.63 -9.05
CA ILE A 79 -2.86 13.07 -7.68
C ILE A 79 -3.28 11.60 -7.63
N ASN A 80 -2.76 10.87 -6.64
CA ASN A 80 -3.04 9.45 -6.42
C ASN A 80 -4.37 9.28 -5.68
N ASN A 81 -5.42 8.83 -6.37
CA ASN A 81 -6.70 8.51 -5.75
C ASN A 81 -7.19 7.09 -6.10
N GLU A 82 -6.28 6.19 -6.46
CA GLU A 82 -6.57 4.81 -6.85
C GLU A 82 -6.93 3.93 -5.64
N ASN A 83 -6.31 4.14 -4.48
CA ASN A 83 -6.39 3.21 -3.35
C ASN A 83 -7.49 3.52 -2.33
N ILE A 84 -8.54 4.27 -2.68
CA ILE A 84 -9.63 4.63 -1.74
C ILE A 84 -10.41 3.40 -1.24
N ASP A 85 -10.38 2.25 -1.95
CA ASP A 85 -11.19 1.05 -1.62
C ASP A 85 -10.35 -0.11 -1.07
N LYS A 86 -9.02 0.01 -1.09
CA LYS A 86 -8.12 -0.99 -0.52
C LYS A 86 -7.91 -0.58 0.92
N GLU A 87 -8.51 -1.37 1.82
CA GLU A 87 -8.42 -1.28 3.27
C GLU A 87 -7.09 -0.66 3.75
N ILE A 88 -7.20 0.36 4.62
CA ILE A 88 -6.10 1.04 5.32
C ILE A 88 -5.34 2.05 4.44
N TYR A 89 -5.94 3.21 4.15
CA TYR A 89 -5.16 4.40 3.84
C TYR A 89 -5.66 5.65 4.57
N ASN A 90 -4.69 6.32 5.21
CA ASN A 90 -4.79 7.70 5.65
C ASN A 90 -5.30 8.55 4.48
N ILE A 91 -6.37 9.31 4.67
CA ILE A 91 -6.94 10.22 3.66
C ILE A 91 -5.88 11.15 3.06
N GLU A 92 -4.80 11.43 3.81
CA GLU A 92 -3.64 12.19 3.34
C GLU A 92 -2.96 11.56 2.11
N LYS A 93 -3.00 10.23 1.95
CA LYS A 93 -2.47 9.55 0.76
C LYS A 93 -3.23 9.89 -0.52
N MET A 94 -4.50 10.30 -0.41
CA MET A 94 -5.25 10.79 -1.56
C MET A 94 -4.66 12.07 -2.15
N TYR A 95 -3.91 12.80 -1.34
CA TYR A 95 -3.27 14.04 -1.72
C TYR A 95 -1.80 13.81 -2.13
N GLU A 96 -1.32 12.57 -2.24
CA GLU A 96 0.00 12.32 -2.82
C GLU A 96 -0.03 12.58 -4.33
N LYS A 97 1.10 13.03 -4.90
CA LYS A 97 1.22 13.05 -6.37
C LYS A 97 1.01 11.62 -6.91
N ALA A 98 0.41 11.49 -8.08
CA ALA A 98 0.40 10.18 -8.74
C ALA A 98 1.83 9.74 -9.09
N ASP A 99 2.15 8.47 -8.95
CA ASP A 99 3.50 7.97 -9.19
C ASP A 99 3.96 8.21 -10.63
N TYR A 100 3.03 8.19 -11.57
CA TYR A 100 3.27 8.45 -13.00
C TYR A 100 3.26 9.93 -13.37
N THR A 101 2.72 10.85 -12.56
CA THR A 101 2.57 12.26 -13.00
C THR A 101 3.93 12.90 -13.18
N SER A 102 4.15 13.52 -14.34
CA SER A 102 5.31 14.39 -14.55
C SER A 102 5.24 15.66 -13.70
N TYR A 103 6.39 16.34 -13.59
CA TYR A 103 6.61 17.49 -12.70
C TYR A 103 7.32 18.65 -13.42
N GLY A 104 7.36 19.84 -12.79
CA GLY A 104 8.03 21.03 -13.29
C GLY A 104 7.24 22.33 -13.08
N GLU A 105 7.89 23.47 -13.24
CA GLU A 105 7.33 24.80 -12.98
C GLU A 105 6.21 25.22 -13.95
N CYS A 106 6.15 24.57 -15.11
CA CYS A 106 5.14 24.76 -16.13
C CYS A 106 3.79 24.16 -15.77
N ILE A 107 3.71 23.29 -14.74
CA ILE A 107 2.46 22.68 -14.32
C ILE A 107 1.63 23.69 -13.52
N ASP A 108 0.40 23.93 -13.96
CA ASP A 108 -0.45 24.96 -13.37
C ASP A 108 -1.26 24.44 -12.18
N LEU A 109 -1.84 23.24 -12.32
CA LEU A 109 -2.80 22.63 -11.40
C LEU A 109 -2.69 21.11 -11.41
N PHE A 110 -3.14 20.48 -10.32
CA PHE A 110 -3.35 19.05 -10.22
C PHE A 110 -4.83 18.73 -9.99
N ALA A 111 -5.25 17.54 -10.40
CA ALA A 111 -6.58 16.99 -10.15
C ALA A 111 -6.51 15.47 -9.94
N PRO A 112 -7.61 14.82 -9.47
CA PRO A 112 -7.66 13.36 -9.34
C PRO A 112 -7.22 12.64 -10.62
N GLY A 113 -6.37 11.63 -10.47
CA GLY A 113 -5.78 10.86 -11.56
C GLY A 113 -6.53 9.58 -11.93
N THR A 114 -7.44 9.11 -11.07
CA THR A 114 -8.17 7.85 -11.24
C THR A 114 -9.67 8.10 -11.29
N LEU A 115 -10.36 7.53 -12.27
CA LEU A 115 -11.82 7.57 -12.36
C LEU A 115 -12.43 6.26 -11.88
N ARG A 116 -13.50 6.35 -11.08
CA ARG A 116 -14.28 5.20 -10.65
C ARG A 116 -15.71 5.32 -11.11
N LEU A 117 -16.20 4.28 -11.79
CA LEU A 117 -17.55 4.23 -12.33
C LEU A 117 -18.38 3.28 -11.47
N GLN A 118 -19.53 3.75 -10.99
CA GLN A 118 -20.39 3.02 -10.04
C GLN A 118 -20.90 1.66 -10.57
N ASN A 119 -20.92 1.48 -11.89
CA ASN A 119 -21.57 0.33 -12.55
C ASN A 119 -20.61 -0.61 -13.29
N ASP A 120 -19.30 -0.37 -13.27
CA ASP A 120 -18.35 -1.20 -14.02
C ASP A 120 -17.19 -1.64 -13.12
N LYS A 121 -17.09 -2.97 -12.90
CA LYS A 121 -16.08 -3.59 -12.03
C LYS A 121 -14.76 -3.89 -12.76
N SER A 122 -14.61 -3.54 -14.04
CA SER A 122 -13.50 -4.06 -14.83
C SER A 122 -12.37 -3.10 -15.17
N GLU A 123 -12.54 -1.76 -15.13
CA GLU A 123 -11.43 -0.84 -15.40
C GLU A 123 -11.56 0.47 -14.60
N GLU A 124 -10.57 0.78 -13.76
CA GLU A 124 -10.36 2.10 -13.16
C GLU A 124 -9.31 2.84 -14.01
N PRO A 125 -9.70 3.62 -15.04
CA PRO A 125 -8.73 4.29 -15.88
C PRO A 125 -7.97 5.34 -15.07
N THR A 126 -6.65 5.36 -15.25
CA THR A 126 -5.73 6.29 -14.58
C THR A 126 -4.95 7.12 -15.59
N GLY A 127 -4.56 8.33 -15.18
CA GLY A 127 -3.66 9.19 -15.95
C GLY A 127 -3.97 10.67 -15.82
N THR A 128 -3.00 11.51 -16.17
CA THR A 128 -3.21 12.97 -16.35
C THR A 128 -4.31 13.27 -17.37
N SER A 129 -4.51 12.38 -18.35
CA SER A 129 -5.63 12.39 -19.30
C SER A 129 -7.01 12.36 -18.64
N ILE A 130 -7.12 11.84 -17.41
CA ILE A 130 -8.32 11.84 -16.57
C ILE A 130 -8.42 13.13 -15.75
N SER A 131 -7.28 13.62 -15.25
CA SER A 131 -7.21 14.88 -14.49
C SER A 131 -7.61 16.11 -15.31
N THR A 132 -7.18 16.19 -16.58
CA THR A 132 -7.47 17.33 -17.47
C THR A 132 -8.96 17.63 -17.66
N PRO A 133 -9.82 16.65 -18.02
CA PRO A 133 -11.25 16.92 -18.17
C PRO A 133 -11.95 17.24 -16.85
N ILE A 134 -11.43 16.81 -15.70
CA ILE A 134 -11.95 17.22 -14.38
C ILE A 134 -11.76 18.73 -14.20
N VAL A 135 -10.57 19.25 -14.48
CA VAL A 135 -10.30 20.70 -14.39
C VAL A 135 -11.15 21.49 -15.38
N ALA A 136 -11.29 20.99 -16.61
CA ALA A 136 -12.18 21.61 -17.60
C ALA A 136 -13.65 21.62 -17.14
N GLY A 137 -14.11 20.55 -16.50
CA GLY A 137 -15.45 20.47 -15.91
C GLY A 137 -15.67 21.48 -14.79
N VAL A 138 -14.71 21.60 -13.85
CA VAL A 138 -14.75 22.63 -12.79
C VAL A 138 -14.81 24.03 -13.40
N CYS A 139 -13.96 24.31 -14.40
CA CYS A 139 -13.98 25.57 -15.12
C CYS A 139 -15.35 25.85 -15.77
N SER A 140 -15.97 24.84 -16.39
CA SER A 140 -17.31 24.94 -16.99
C SER A 140 -18.36 25.36 -15.96
N THR A 141 -18.34 24.77 -14.77
CA THR A 141 -19.26 25.15 -13.68
C THR A 141 -19.05 26.59 -13.20
N ILE A 142 -17.79 27.04 -13.12
CA ILE A 142 -17.49 28.42 -12.75
C ILE A 142 -18.04 29.39 -13.80
N MET A 143 -17.87 29.07 -15.09
CA MET A 143 -18.40 29.90 -16.18
C MET A 143 -19.93 29.91 -16.21
N SER A 144 -20.58 28.77 -15.99
CA SER A 144 -22.05 28.67 -16.02
C SER A 144 -22.71 29.42 -14.86
N GLU A 145 -22.05 29.51 -13.70
CA GLU A 145 -22.52 30.29 -12.55
C GLU A 145 -22.27 31.80 -12.70
N ASN A 146 -21.44 32.22 -13.66
CA ASN A 146 -20.99 33.61 -13.82
C ASN A 146 -21.18 34.09 -15.26
N LEU A 147 -22.40 33.95 -15.80
CA LEU A 147 -22.74 34.22 -17.21
C LEU A 147 -22.42 35.65 -17.68
N ASP A 148 -22.37 36.62 -16.76
CA ASP A 148 -22.05 38.02 -17.08
C ASP A 148 -20.54 38.28 -17.26
N ILE A 149 -19.69 37.32 -16.89
CA ILE A 149 -18.23 37.43 -16.95
C ILE A 149 -17.71 36.74 -18.21
N LYS A 150 -17.05 37.50 -19.08
CA LYS A 150 -16.33 36.96 -20.23
C LYS A 150 -14.95 36.47 -19.81
N TYR A 151 -14.86 35.21 -19.40
CA TYR A 151 -13.58 34.60 -19.04
C TYR A 151 -12.68 34.42 -20.26
N ASN A 152 -11.39 34.64 -20.04
CA ASN A 152 -10.29 34.30 -20.95
C ASN A 152 -9.24 33.54 -20.15
N PHE A 153 -8.15 33.12 -20.81
CA PHE A 153 -7.10 32.34 -20.16
C PHE A 153 -6.56 33.01 -18.88
N GLU A 154 -6.19 34.28 -18.91
CA GLU A 154 -5.61 34.99 -17.76
C GLU A 154 -6.59 35.15 -16.60
N SER A 155 -7.82 35.58 -16.88
CA SER A 155 -8.86 35.77 -15.84
C SER A 155 -9.28 34.44 -15.22
N MET A 156 -9.40 33.38 -16.02
CA MET A 156 -9.68 32.04 -15.52
C MET A 156 -8.49 31.48 -14.73
N LYS A 157 -7.26 31.73 -15.18
CA LYS A 157 -6.04 31.28 -14.49
C LYS A 157 -5.97 31.86 -13.10
N LYS A 158 -6.18 33.18 -12.98
CA LYS A 158 -6.30 33.83 -11.68
C LYS A 158 -7.41 33.22 -10.82
N LYS A 159 -8.60 33.02 -11.38
CA LYS A 159 -9.75 32.46 -10.65
C LYS A 159 -9.48 31.04 -10.12
N LEU A 160 -8.95 30.15 -10.95
CA LEU A 160 -8.61 28.77 -10.54
C LEU A 160 -7.48 28.75 -9.51
N PHE A 161 -6.46 29.61 -9.65
CA PHE A 161 -5.38 29.70 -8.67
C PHE A 161 -5.87 30.23 -7.33
N ASP A 162 -6.73 31.24 -7.33
CA ASP A 162 -7.35 31.79 -6.12
C ASP A 162 -8.14 30.69 -5.39
N LEU A 163 -8.94 29.92 -6.11
CA LEU A 163 -9.75 28.83 -5.56
C LEU A 163 -8.94 27.58 -5.15
N SER A 164 -7.82 27.31 -5.81
CA SER A 164 -7.06 26.07 -5.59
C SER A 164 -6.62 25.90 -4.13
N LEU A 165 -6.63 24.65 -3.67
CA LEU A 165 -6.03 24.26 -2.40
C LEU A 165 -4.51 24.23 -2.56
N LYS A 166 -3.80 24.98 -1.69
CA LYS A 166 -2.35 25.22 -1.83
C LYS A 166 -1.60 24.43 -0.78
N GLY A 167 -0.51 23.77 -1.18
CA GLY A 167 0.38 23.06 -0.26
C GLY A 167 -0.20 21.76 0.31
N VAL A 168 -1.32 21.27 -0.22
CA VAL A 168 -1.97 20.04 0.25
C VAL A 168 -1.38 18.79 -0.40
N ILE A 169 -0.73 18.93 -1.56
CA ILE A 169 -0.22 17.78 -2.32
C ILE A 169 1.12 17.31 -1.75
N VAL A 170 1.24 16.03 -1.41
CA VAL A 170 2.46 15.43 -0.87
C VAL A 170 3.32 14.84 -1.99
N GLY A 171 4.65 14.91 -1.84
CA GLY A 171 5.61 14.28 -2.76
C GLY A 171 6.00 15.12 -3.98
N LEU A 172 5.49 16.35 -4.12
CA LEU A 172 5.96 17.30 -5.14
C LEU A 172 7.31 17.91 -4.73
N ASN A 173 8.19 18.13 -5.71
CA ASN A 173 9.41 18.90 -5.50
C ASN A 173 9.10 20.41 -5.38
N SER A 174 10.08 21.19 -4.92
CA SER A 174 9.91 22.63 -4.69
C SER A 174 9.74 23.46 -5.96
N SER A 175 10.13 22.95 -7.13
CA SER A 175 9.97 23.64 -8.41
C SER A 175 8.57 23.47 -9.01
N THR A 176 7.79 22.50 -8.54
CA THR A 176 6.45 22.22 -9.06
C THR A 176 5.37 22.92 -8.22
N PRO A 177 4.51 23.76 -8.82
CA PRO A 177 3.48 24.46 -8.08
C PRO A 177 2.47 23.50 -7.41
N ASN A 178 2.36 23.60 -6.09
CA ASN A 178 1.45 22.77 -5.30
C ASN A 178 0.05 23.40 -5.25
N ARG A 179 -0.77 23.11 -6.25
CA ARG A 179 -2.15 23.61 -6.39
C ARG A 179 -3.10 22.51 -6.82
N LEU A 180 -3.97 22.08 -5.92
CA LEU A 180 -5.03 21.13 -6.21
C LEU A 180 -6.31 21.88 -6.62
N ILE A 181 -6.95 21.45 -7.71
CA ILE A 181 -8.18 22.04 -8.23
C ILE A 181 -9.29 22.07 -7.16
N ASN A 182 -10.06 23.16 -7.13
CA ASN A 182 -11.20 23.33 -6.25
C ASN A 182 -12.23 24.25 -6.92
N ASN A 183 -13.52 24.01 -6.69
CA ASN A 183 -14.62 24.77 -7.28
C ASN A 183 -15.13 25.92 -6.38
N GLY A 184 -14.55 26.11 -5.19
CA GLY A 184 -14.92 27.15 -4.24
C GLY A 184 -16.23 26.90 -3.48
N LYS A 185 -16.81 25.70 -3.58
CA LYS A 185 -18.01 25.33 -2.84
C LYS A 185 -17.61 24.73 -1.49
N HIS A 186 -18.27 25.20 -0.43
CA HIS A 186 -18.05 24.72 0.94
C HIS A 186 -19.06 23.65 1.36
N SER A 187 -20.08 23.38 0.53
CA SER A 187 -21.04 22.31 0.72
C SER A 187 -20.54 21.05 0.02
N VAL A 188 -20.18 20.04 0.80
CA VAL A 188 -19.90 18.69 0.32
C VAL A 188 -21.24 18.09 -0.11
N TYR A 189 -21.36 17.68 -1.37
CA TYR A 189 -22.42 16.75 -1.76
C TYR A 189 -22.03 15.41 -1.17
N GLU A 190 -22.40 15.18 0.09
CA GLU A 190 -22.23 13.88 0.71
C GLU A 190 -23.12 12.88 -0.05
N PRO A 191 -22.65 11.63 -0.27
CA PRO A 191 -23.53 10.59 -0.77
C PRO A 191 -24.78 10.47 0.13
N PRO A 192 -25.94 10.06 -0.42
CA PRO A 192 -27.17 9.95 0.34
C PRO A 192 -26.95 9.15 1.63
N ARG A 193 -27.30 9.75 2.77
CA ARG A 193 -27.10 9.13 4.07
C ARG A 193 -28.36 8.44 4.54
N CYS A 194 -28.22 7.27 5.14
CA CYS A 194 -29.37 6.54 5.70
C CYS A 194 -30.02 7.20 6.91
N ASP A 195 -29.26 8.05 7.61
CA ASP A 195 -29.72 8.85 8.74
C ASP A 195 -30.09 10.30 8.34
N ASP A 196 -30.35 10.54 7.06
CA ASP A 196 -30.78 11.85 6.56
C ASP A 196 -32.18 12.22 7.09
N VAL A 197 -32.34 13.49 7.49
CA VAL A 197 -33.58 14.01 8.09
C VAL A 197 -34.79 13.96 7.16
N SER A 198 -34.59 13.81 5.84
CA SER A 198 -35.69 13.57 4.88
C SER A 198 -36.36 12.21 5.07
N GLY A 199 -35.66 11.23 5.63
CA GLY A 199 -36.12 9.84 5.76
C GLY A 199 -36.17 9.07 4.43
N GLU A 200 -35.60 9.61 3.34
CA GLU A 200 -35.71 9.03 2.00
C GLU A 200 -34.82 7.78 1.81
N TYR A 201 -33.73 7.64 2.57
CA TYR A 201 -32.62 6.73 2.27
C TYR A 201 -32.41 5.60 3.29
N HIS A 202 -33.47 5.10 3.93
CA HIS A 202 -33.36 4.00 4.91
C HIS A 202 -32.76 2.73 4.28
N CYS A 203 -31.83 2.09 4.99
CA CYS A 203 -31.19 0.85 4.58
C CYS A 203 -32.16 -0.33 4.80
N GLN A 204 -32.92 -0.69 3.78
CA GLN A 204 -33.95 -1.75 3.81
C GLN A 204 -33.52 -3.01 4.59
N ASP A 205 -32.81 -3.92 3.92
CA ASP A 205 -32.26 -5.20 4.40
C ASP A 205 -30.77 -5.09 4.73
N LYS A 206 -30.26 -3.86 4.79
CA LYS A 206 -28.86 -3.50 5.06
C LYS A 206 -28.74 -2.77 6.39
N SER A 207 -27.52 -2.69 6.88
CA SER A 207 -27.21 -1.99 8.13
C SER A 207 -26.86 -0.53 7.86
N CYS A 208 -27.41 0.39 8.64
CA CYS A 208 -27.01 1.80 8.60
C CYS A 208 -25.82 1.98 9.56
N SER A 209 -24.63 2.21 9.03
CA SER A 209 -23.44 2.41 9.87
C SER A 209 -23.49 3.73 10.64
N LYS A 210 -22.57 3.91 11.62
CA LYS A 210 -22.41 5.19 12.35
C LYS A 210 -22.09 6.39 11.46
N TYR A 211 -21.68 6.15 10.22
CA TYR A 211 -21.34 7.18 9.24
C TYR A 211 -22.51 7.53 8.31
N GLY A 212 -23.69 6.96 8.53
CA GLY A 212 -24.84 7.17 7.66
C GLY A 212 -24.73 6.42 6.33
N VAL A 213 -23.90 5.37 6.24
CA VAL A 213 -23.72 4.58 5.02
C VAL A 213 -24.37 3.20 5.17
N CYS A 214 -25.14 2.78 4.17
CA CYS A 214 -25.72 1.43 4.11
C CYS A 214 -24.66 0.38 3.77
N VAL A 215 -24.44 -0.56 4.69
CA VAL A 215 -23.48 -1.66 4.55
C VAL A 215 -24.18 -3.02 4.52
N ASN A 216 -23.58 -3.99 3.85
CA ASN A 216 -24.10 -5.35 3.80
C ASN A 216 -23.48 -6.19 4.92
N SER A 217 -24.31 -6.70 5.82
CA SER A 217 -23.87 -7.57 6.92
C SER A 217 -23.29 -8.91 6.45
N ASN A 218 -23.56 -9.31 5.21
CA ASN A 218 -23.02 -10.52 4.58
C ASN A 218 -21.84 -10.19 3.64
N SER A 219 -21.20 -9.03 3.81
CA SER A 219 -20.00 -8.68 3.05
C SER A 219 -18.89 -9.71 3.29
N TYR A 220 -18.09 -10.05 2.28
CA TYR A 220 -16.90 -10.89 2.48
C TYR A 220 -15.88 -10.24 3.44
N TYR A 221 -15.85 -8.90 3.48
CA TYR A 221 -14.90 -8.15 4.29
C TYR A 221 -15.40 -7.94 5.72
N GLU A 222 -14.64 -8.44 6.70
CA GLU A 222 -14.97 -8.42 8.12
C GLU A 222 -15.25 -7.00 8.63
N TYR A 223 -14.42 -6.00 8.28
CA TYR A 223 -14.61 -4.62 8.72
C TYR A 223 -15.96 -4.00 8.26
N ILE A 224 -16.50 -4.43 7.11
CA ILE A 224 -17.80 -3.99 6.62
C ILE A 224 -18.92 -4.65 7.43
N GLN A 225 -18.75 -5.93 7.77
CA GLN A 225 -19.67 -6.62 8.67
C GLN A 225 -19.66 -5.97 10.05
N GLU A 226 -18.48 -5.57 10.55
CA GLU A 226 -18.34 -4.95 11.86
C GLU A 226 -19.18 -3.67 12.01
N MET A 227 -19.27 -2.86 10.96
CA MET A 227 -20.12 -1.66 10.94
C MET A 227 -21.62 -1.95 11.10
N SER A 228 -22.03 -3.22 11.00
CA SER A 228 -23.40 -3.67 11.22
C SER A 228 -23.70 -3.92 12.71
N PHE A 229 -22.69 -3.85 13.60
CA PHE A 229 -22.88 -4.05 15.03
C PHE A 229 -23.27 -2.75 15.75
N ILE A 230 -24.23 -2.86 16.67
CA ILE A 230 -24.69 -1.79 17.56
C ILE A 230 -23.51 -1.24 18.37
N GLU A 231 -22.62 -2.13 18.83
CA GLU A 231 -21.42 -1.75 19.57
C GLU A 231 -20.45 -0.88 18.74
N GLU A 232 -20.50 -1.00 17.41
CA GLU A 232 -19.71 -0.19 16.47
C GLU A 232 -20.47 1.06 15.97
N GLY A 233 -21.65 1.31 16.53
CA GLY A 233 -22.49 2.48 16.25
C GLY A 233 -23.47 2.30 15.08
N CYS A 234 -23.83 1.06 14.73
CA CYS A 234 -24.91 0.81 13.80
C CYS A 234 -26.23 1.44 14.29
N GLN A 235 -26.95 2.10 13.39
CA GLN A 235 -28.15 2.87 13.68
C GLN A 235 -29.42 2.06 13.36
N SER A 236 -30.00 1.42 14.38
CA SER A 236 -31.13 0.50 14.21
C SER A 236 -32.44 1.15 13.77
N GLU A 237 -32.55 2.48 13.87
CA GLU A 237 -33.70 3.24 13.37
C GLU A 237 -33.72 3.34 11.84
N TYR A 238 -32.54 3.24 11.21
CA TYR A 238 -32.33 3.48 9.78
C TYR A 238 -31.85 2.25 9.02
N GLY A 239 -31.67 1.10 9.69
CA GLY A 239 -31.30 -0.17 9.08
C GLY A 239 -31.27 -1.34 10.06
N GLN A 240 -30.94 -2.53 9.56
CA GLN A 240 -30.81 -3.73 10.40
C GLN A 240 -29.48 -3.74 11.13
N CYS A 241 -29.49 -3.73 12.46
CA CYS A 241 -28.27 -3.80 13.26
C CYS A 241 -28.23 -5.07 14.10
N TYR A 242 -27.02 -5.54 14.34
CA TYR A 242 -26.75 -6.76 15.09
C TYR A 242 -25.93 -6.45 16.32
N THR A 243 -25.75 -7.42 17.20
CA THR A 243 -24.92 -7.25 18.40
C THR A 243 -23.80 -8.27 18.39
N LYS A 244 -22.65 -7.89 18.93
CA LYS A 244 -21.55 -8.83 19.19
C LYS A 244 -21.88 -9.83 20.31
N LYS A 245 -22.99 -9.63 21.05
CA LYS A 245 -23.44 -10.48 22.14
C LYS A 245 -24.63 -11.35 21.75
N CYS A 246 -24.60 -12.61 22.17
CA CYS A 246 -25.63 -13.60 21.87
C CYS A 246 -25.97 -14.49 23.06
N GLY A 247 -27.02 -15.28 22.95
CA GLY A 247 -27.39 -16.26 23.96
C GLY A 247 -28.42 -15.78 24.97
N GLY A 248 -28.96 -16.72 25.76
CA GLY A 248 -30.03 -16.43 26.72
C GLY A 248 -29.66 -15.42 27.81
N LYS A 249 -28.37 -15.25 28.11
CA LYS A 249 -27.87 -14.21 29.04
C LYS A 249 -27.87 -12.80 28.44
N ASN A 250 -27.97 -12.69 27.12
CA ASN A 250 -27.94 -11.44 26.36
C ASN A 250 -29.28 -11.25 25.64
N ASN A 251 -30.39 -11.29 26.38
CA ASN A 251 -31.75 -11.08 25.87
C ASN A 251 -32.15 -12.01 24.70
N HIS A 252 -31.57 -13.21 24.61
CA HIS A 252 -31.80 -14.15 23.51
C HIS A 252 -31.39 -13.59 22.13
N ASN A 253 -30.41 -12.69 22.11
CA ASN A 253 -29.86 -12.17 20.87
C ASN A 253 -29.20 -13.29 20.04
N THR A 254 -29.39 -13.23 18.72
CA THR A 254 -28.85 -14.16 17.74
C THR A 254 -27.72 -13.51 16.94
N CYS A 255 -26.73 -14.30 16.55
CA CYS A 255 -25.66 -13.85 15.68
C CYS A 255 -26.11 -13.68 14.22
N ILE A 256 -25.36 -12.90 13.45
CA ILE A 256 -25.51 -12.79 11.99
C ILE A 256 -25.22 -14.13 11.30
N PRO A 257 -25.65 -14.31 10.03
CA PRO A 257 -25.23 -15.46 9.22
C PRO A 257 -23.71 -15.66 9.26
N ASP A 258 -23.28 -16.91 9.23
CA ASP A 258 -21.88 -17.35 9.31
C ASP A 258 -21.18 -17.09 10.66
N TYR A 259 -21.91 -16.61 11.67
CA TYR A 259 -21.41 -16.47 13.03
C TYR A 259 -22.06 -17.48 13.96
N CYS A 260 -21.23 -18.02 14.85
CA CYS A 260 -21.65 -18.90 15.92
C CYS A 260 -21.78 -18.11 17.23
N CYS A 261 -22.59 -18.62 18.16
CA CYS A 261 -22.67 -18.05 19.48
C CYS A 261 -21.78 -18.83 20.45
N SER A 262 -20.67 -18.24 20.90
CA SER A 262 -19.75 -18.91 21.82
C SER A 262 -20.41 -19.20 23.17
N LYS A 263 -19.78 -20.06 23.98
CA LYS A 263 -20.21 -20.36 25.36
C LYS A 263 -20.35 -19.10 26.23
N ASP A 264 -19.52 -18.10 25.98
CA ASP A 264 -19.50 -16.85 26.74
C ASP A 264 -20.54 -15.83 26.23
N GLY A 265 -21.31 -16.20 25.21
CA GLY A 265 -22.37 -15.36 24.65
C GLY A 265 -21.81 -14.25 23.75
N VAL A 266 -20.77 -14.58 22.98
CA VAL A 266 -20.15 -13.67 21.99
C VAL A 266 -20.29 -14.29 20.61
N CYS A 267 -20.68 -13.47 19.63
CA CYS A 267 -20.72 -13.90 18.24
C CYS A 267 -19.30 -14.01 17.67
N VAL A 268 -18.94 -15.19 17.16
CA VAL A 268 -17.64 -15.47 16.56
C VAL A 268 -17.84 -15.89 15.10
N ASN A 269 -17.01 -15.35 14.20
CA ASN A 269 -17.05 -15.68 12.79
C ASN A 269 -16.58 -17.13 12.58
N SER A 270 -17.43 -17.95 11.98
CA SER A 270 -17.19 -19.39 11.82
C SER A 270 -16.10 -19.72 10.80
N TYR A 271 -15.76 -18.78 9.90
CA TYR A 271 -14.68 -18.97 8.92
C TYR A 271 -13.29 -18.83 9.51
N ILE A 272 -13.14 -18.02 10.56
CA ILE A 272 -11.86 -17.69 11.20
C ILE A 272 -11.81 -18.13 12.67
N ASP A 273 -12.57 -19.16 13.02
CA ASP A 273 -12.63 -19.72 14.37
C ASP A 273 -11.42 -20.62 14.69
N TYR A 274 -10.25 -19.99 14.85
CA TYR A 274 -8.99 -20.68 15.13
C TYR A 274 -8.90 -21.28 16.53
N ASP A 275 -9.76 -20.86 17.44
CA ASP A 275 -9.82 -21.35 18.83
C ASP A 275 -10.95 -22.37 19.06
N GLY A 276 -11.81 -22.57 18.05
CA GLY A 276 -12.85 -23.58 18.07
C GLY A 276 -14.07 -23.20 18.92
N PHE A 277 -14.34 -21.91 19.11
CA PHE A 277 -15.49 -21.42 19.86
C PHE A 277 -16.83 -21.82 19.24
N CYS A 278 -16.86 -22.11 17.95
CA CYS A 278 -18.03 -22.51 17.19
C CYS A 278 -18.34 -24.00 17.28
N PHE A 279 -17.53 -24.80 17.97
CA PHE A 279 -17.82 -26.21 18.19
C PHE A 279 -18.84 -26.42 19.32
N ILE A 280 -19.86 -27.25 19.08
CA ILE A 280 -20.86 -27.65 20.09
C ILE A 280 -20.17 -28.25 21.31
N GLU A 281 -19.13 -29.06 21.09
CA GLU A 281 -18.33 -29.70 22.13
C GLU A 281 -17.55 -28.68 22.99
N ASN A 282 -17.28 -27.49 22.45
CA ASN A 282 -16.64 -26.40 23.17
C ASN A 282 -17.66 -25.43 23.81
N GLY A 283 -18.96 -25.74 23.71
CA GLY A 283 -20.05 -25.00 24.35
C GLY A 283 -20.72 -23.94 23.46
N CYS A 284 -20.57 -24.05 22.14
CA CYS A 284 -21.30 -23.22 21.20
C CYS A 284 -22.84 -23.39 21.38
N GLN A 285 -23.55 -22.27 21.39
CA GLN A 285 -25.00 -22.21 21.63
C GLN A 285 -25.76 -22.19 20.30
N SER A 286 -26.16 -23.37 19.81
CA SER A 286 -26.76 -23.54 18.47
C SER A 286 -28.14 -22.90 18.28
N GLU A 287 -28.84 -22.56 19.36
CA GLU A 287 -30.09 -21.80 19.31
C GLU A 287 -29.88 -20.32 18.94
N PHE A 288 -28.66 -19.81 19.09
CA PHE A 288 -28.34 -18.38 18.95
C PHE A 288 -27.28 -18.08 17.88
N GLY A 289 -26.79 -19.11 17.17
CA GLY A 289 -25.81 -18.97 16.10
C GLY A 289 -25.50 -20.31 15.43
N GLN A 290 -24.69 -20.27 14.38
CA GLN A 290 -24.33 -21.45 13.59
C GLN A 290 -23.17 -22.22 14.23
N CYS A 291 -23.48 -23.28 14.98
CA CYS A 291 -22.46 -24.14 15.57
C CYS A 291 -22.09 -25.32 14.67
N SER A 292 -20.86 -25.80 14.79
CA SER A 292 -20.32 -26.99 14.10
C SER A 292 -20.00 -28.10 15.11
N GLU A 293 -19.89 -29.34 14.63
CA GLU A 293 -19.36 -30.47 15.42
C GLU A 293 -17.91 -30.75 15.03
N LYS A 294 -17.12 -31.35 15.94
CA LYS A 294 -15.75 -31.77 15.61
C LYS A 294 -15.78 -32.93 14.62
N GLU A 295 -14.93 -32.87 13.61
CA GLU A 295 -14.81 -33.87 12.54
C GLU A 295 -13.76 -34.95 12.85
N CYS A 296 -12.76 -34.62 13.68
CA CYS A 296 -11.65 -35.50 14.02
C CYS A 296 -11.11 -35.27 15.44
N GLY A 297 -10.23 -36.17 15.89
CA GLY A 297 -9.57 -36.07 17.21
C GLY A 297 -10.34 -36.73 18.33
N GLU A 298 -9.79 -36.67 19.55
CA GLU A 298 -10.39 -37.28 20.75
C GLU A 298 -11.82 -36.76 21.02
N GLY A 299 -12.04 -35.47 20.75
CA GLY A 299 -13.34 -34.82 20.88
C GLY A 299 -14.40 -35.29 19.86
N SER A 300 -14.01 -36.03 18.82
CA SER A 300 -14.90 -36.60 17.79
C SER A 300 -14.85 -38.13 17.82
N LYS A 301 -14.92 -38.75 19.00
CA LYS A 301 -14.87 -40.23 19.18
C LYS A 301 -13.66 -40.87 18.50
N ASN A 302 -12.51 -40.17 18.47
CA ASN A 302 -11.29 -40.62 17.79
C ASN A 302 -11.44 -40.78 16.26
N ASN A 303 -12.35 -40.03 15.63
CA ASN A 303 -12.49 -39.98 14.19
C ASN A 303 -11.20 -39.47 13.53
N LYS A 304 -10.87 -40.03 12.36
CA LYS A 304 -9.72 -39.64 11.54
C LYS A 304 -10.19 -38.96 10.27
N CYS A 305 -9.44 -37.97 9.82
CA CYS A 305 -9.65 -37.30 8.55
C CYS A 305 -9.33 -38.21 7.35
N LYS A 306 -9.84 -37.85 6.17
CA LYS A 306 -9.60 -38.61 4.94
C LYS A 306 -8.13 -38.51 4.51
N LYS A 307 -7.73 -39.38 3.58
CA LYS A 307 -6.41 -39.32 2.94
C LYS A 307 -6.25 -37.95 2.27
N ASN A 308 -5.13 -37.26 2.54
CA ASN A 308 -4.84 -35.87 2.16
C ASN A 308 -5.51 -34.77 3.00
N GLN A 309 -6.00 -35.09 4.19
CA GLN A 309 -6.48 -34.10 5.15
C GLN A 309 -5.73 -34.18 6.48
N CYS A 310 -5.50 -33.02 7.09
CA CYS A 310 -4.97 -32.90 8.43
C CYS A 310 -6.11 -32.74 9.44
N CYS A 311 -5.85 -33.08 10.71
CA CYS A 311 -6.75 -32.79 11.80
C CYS A 311 -6.22 -31.59 12.58
N SER A 312 -6.90 -30.44 12.50
CA SER A 312 -6.47 -29.24 13.21
C SER A 312 -6.51 -29.45 14.73
N LYS A 313 -5.87 -28.57 15.49
CA LYS A 313 -5.91 -28.55 16.97
C LYS A 313 -7.33 -28.64 17.53
N ASN A 314 -8.32 -28.07 16.85
CA ASN A 314 -9.71 -28.02 17.31
C ASN A 314 -10.57 -29.17 16.79
N GLY A 315 -10.02 -30.07 15.97
CA GLY A 315 -10.74 -31.23 15.47
C GLY A 315 -11.48 -31.00 14.16
N LYS A 316 -11.02 -30.07 13.30
CA LYS A 316 -11.54 -29.89 11.93
C LYS A 316 -10.66 -30.63 10.93
N CYS A 317 -11.25 -31.27 9.92
CA CYS A 317 -10.49 -31.85 8.82
C CYS A 317 -10.24 -30.81 7.73
N ILE A 318 -8.97 -30.50 7.47
CA ILE A 318 -8.56 -29.48 6.49
C ILE A 318 -7.79 -30.17 5.37
N ASN A 319 -8.05 -29.77 4.12
CA ASN A 319 -7.27 -30.28 2.98
C ASN A 319 -5.88 -29.66 3.04
N VAL A 320 -4.83 -30.50 3.02
CA VAL A 320 -3.44 -30.03 3.13
C VAL A 320 -3.03 -29.13 1.96
N ASP A 321 -3.69 -29.26 0.81
CA ASP A 321 -3.45 -28.42 -0.37
C ASP A 321 -4.16 -27.05 -0.30
N ASP A 322 -5.08 -26.87 0.65
CA ASP A 322 -5.92 -25.68 0.83
C ASP A 322 -5.87 -25.24 2.30
N ASP A 323 -4.66 -25.01 2.79
CA ASP A 323 -4.36 -24.58 4.16
C ASP A 323 -3.63 -23.22 4.18
N PRO A 324 -4.28 -22.11 3.78
CA PRO A 324 -3.66 -20.80 3.71
C PRO A 324 -3.23 -20.24 5.09
N TYR A 325 -3.70 -20.86 6.18
CA TYR A 325 -3.42 -20.42 7.56
C TYR A 325 -2.46 -21.38 8.31
N GLY A 326 -1.96 -22.44 7.66
CA GLY A 326 -0.99 -23.36 8.26
C GLY A 326 -1.55 -24.20 9.41
N LEU A 327 -2.86 -24.46 9.47
CA LEU A 327 -3.48 -25.26 10.53
C LEU A 327 -3.11 -26.75 10.49
N CYS A 328 -2.54 -27.21 9.37
CA CYS A 328 -1.98 -28.54 9.21
C CYS A 328 -0.54 -28.67 9.73
N LEU A 329 0.02 -27.60 10.28
CA LEU A 329 1.37 -27.60 10.85
C LEU A 329 1.40 -28.15 12.29
N TYR A 330 2.42 -28.95 12.62
CA TYR A 330 2.65 -29.49 13.96
C TYR A 330 2.76 -28.36 15.00
N GLU A 331 3.51 -27.32 14.67
CA GLU A 331 3.72 -26.11 15.47
C GLU A 331 2.42 -25.33 15.74
N ASN A 332 1.39 -25.52 14.91
CA ASN A 332 0.05 -24.95 15.09
C ASN A 332 -0.93 -25.92 15.77
N GLY A 333 -0.43 -27.06 16.28
CA GLY A 333 -1.20 -28.02 17.07
C GLY A 333 -1.96 -29.05 16.24
N CYS A 334 -1.56 -29.29 14.99
CA CYS A 334 -2.12 -30.35 14.18
C CYS A 334 -1.97 -31.73 14.87
N GLN A 335 -3.05 -32.50 14.88
CA GLN A 335 -3.14 -33.79 15.58
C GLN A 335 -2.82 -34.95 14.63
N SER A 336 -1.54 -35.36 14.58
CA SER A 336 -1.04 -36.35 13.60
C SER A 336 -1.58 -37.78 13.78
N GLU A 337 -2.12 -38.12 14.95
CA GLU A 337 -2.79 -39.41 15.16
C GLU A 337 -4.10 -39.52 14.36
N PHE A 338 -4.71 -38.38 14.03
CA PHE A 338 -6.04 -38.26 13.42
C PHE A 338 -6.04 -37.63 12.02
N GLY A 339 -4.88 -37.20 11.49
CA GLY A 339 -4.75 -36.64 10.16
C GLY A 339 -3.29 -36.50 9.69
N ASN A 340 -3.10 -36.01 8.48
CA ASN A 340 -1.77 -35.81 7.89
C ASN A 340 -1.22 -34.42 8.24
N CYS A 341 -0.33 -34.33 9.22
CA CYS A 341 0.30 -33.08 9.64
C CYS A 341 1.70 -32.91 9.01
N SER A 342 2.05 -31.66 8.72
CA SER A 342 3.37 -31.25 8.22
C SER A 342 4.05 -30.28 9.19
N THR A 343 5.28 -29.90 8.91
CA THR A 343 5.99 -28.84 9.65
C THR A 343 6.89 -28.12 8.67
N GLU A 344 7.07 -26.82 8.89
CA GLU A 344 8.06 -26.02 8.17
C GLU A 344 9.33 -25.80 9.00
N ARG A 345 9.30 -26.28 10.25
CA ARG A 345 10.38 -26.12 11.20
C ARG A 345 11.46 -27.18 11.05
N CYS A 346 12.71 -26.74 11.08
CA CYS A 346 13.90 -27.59 11.15
C CYS A 346 14.31 -27.96 12.58
N ASP A 347 13.68 -27.37 13.60
CA ASP A 347 14.08 -27.51 15.00
C ASP A 347 13.11 -28.33 15.87
N LEU A 348 12.27 -29.16 15.24
CA LEU A 348 11.35 -30.08 15.92
C LEU A 348 11.87 -31.52 15.88
N GLU A 349 12.49 -32.03 16.96
CA GLU A 349 13.24 -33.32 16.97
C GLU A 349 12.60 -34.51 16.24
N VAL A 350 11.27 -34.70 16.32
CA VAL A 350 10.58 -35.86 15.75
C VAL A 350 10.07 -35.62 14.33
N HIS A 351 9.78 -34.37 13.97
CA HIS A 351 9.11 -34.03 12.70
C HIS A 351 9.92 -33.06 11.84
N SER A 352 11.07 -32.59 12.32
CA SER A 352 11.87 -31.52 11.73
C SER A 352 12.17 -31.79 10.27
N ILE A 353 12.02 -30.75 9.44
CA ILE A 353 12.55 -30.79 8.09
C ILE A 353 14.08 -30.69 8.14
N ILE A 354 14.74 -31.42 7.25
CA ILE A 354 16.19 -31.32 7.06
C ILE A 354 16.44 -30.19 6.06
N CYS A 355 17.14 -29.14 6.48
CA CYS A 355 17.52 -28.04 5.59
C CYS A 355 18.46 -28.54 4.47
N LYS A 356 18.33 -27.95 3.28
CA LYS A 356 19.14 -28.29 2.10
C LYS A 356 20.62 -27.93 2.31
N GLU A 357 21.50 -28.37 1.39
CA GLU A 357 22.96 -28.19 1.45
C GLU A 357 23.44 -26.72 1.45
N ASP A 358 22.57 -25.79 1.06
CA ASP A 358 22.81 -24.35 1.02
C ASP A 358 21.91 -23.56 1.98
N GLN A 359 21.34 -24.25 2.97
CA GLN A 359 20.40 -23.69 3.95
C GLN A 359 20.78 -24.00 5.40
N CYS A 360 20.66 -22.99 6.25
CA CYS A 360 20.84 -23.10 7.68
C CYS A 360 19.48 -23.23 8.41
N CYS A 361 19.50 -23.70 9.66
CA CYS A 361 18.32 -23.63 10.54
C CYS A 361 18.40 -22.36 11.38
N GLY A 362 17.58 -21.36 11.05
CA GLY A 362 17.60 -20.06 11.70
C GLY A 362 17.11 -20.10 13.16
N ARG A 363 17.24 -18.98 13.87
CA ARG A 363 16.77 -18.84 15.26
C ARG A 363 15.25 -19.06 15.40
N ASN A 364 14.49 -18.66 14.39
CA ASN A 364 13.04 -18.89 14.27
C ASN A 364 12.68 -20.38 14.06
N GLY A 365 13.67 -21.23 13.74
CA GLY A 365 13.47 -22.64 13.45
C GLY A 365 13.08 -22.91 12.01
N LEU A 366 13.24 -21.94 11.09
CA LEU A 366 12.98 -22.13 9.66
C LEU A 366 14.29 -22.37 8.89
N CYS A 367 14.19 -23.10 7.78
CA CYS A 367 15.31 -23.26 6.86
C CYS A 367 15.48 -22.01 6.00
N GLU A 368 16.67 -21.41 6.09
CA GLU A 368 16.99 -20.15 5.43
C GLU A 368 18.23 -20.33 4.55
N TYR A 369 18.25 -19.73 3.37
CA TYR A 369 19.45 -19.75 2.53
C TYR A 369 20.62 -19.05 3.22
N ILE A 370 21.80 -19.67 3.16
CA ILE A 370 23.03 -19.17 3.81
C ILE A 370 23.45 -17.82 3.23
N THR A 371 23.26 -17.63 1.93
CA THR A 371 23.50 -16.38 1.22
C THR A 371 22.18 -15.82 0.68
N LEU A 372 22.13 -14.51 0.42
CA LEU A 372 20.93 -13.90 -0.13
C LEU A 372 20.76 -14.34 -1.60
N PRO A 373 19.55 -14.68 -2.08
CA PRO A 373 19.32 -15.18 -3.44
C PRO A 373 19.81 -14.25 -4.57
N THR A 374 19.92 -12.95 -4.29
CA THR A 374 20.35 -11.92 -5.23
C THR A 374 21.84 -11.59 -5.11
N ARG A 375 22.53 -12.09 -4.07
CA ARG A 375 23.90 -11.72 -3.68
C ARG A 375 24.59 -12.83 -2.88
N ASP A 376 25.35 -13.65 -3.59
CA ASP A 376 26.12 -14.76 -3.00
C ASP A 376 27.31 -14.28 -2.14
N ASP A 377 27.69 -13.01 -2.26
CA ASP A 377 28.73 -12.34 -1.48
C ASP A 377 28.25 -11.84 -0.11
N ILE A 378 26.96 -12.01 0.21
CA ILE A 378 26.35 -11.56 1.47
C ILE A 378 25.72 -12.74 2.20
N ILE A 379 26.18 -12.99 3.43
CA ILE A 379 25.58 -13.97 4.34
C ILE A 379 24.22 -13.45 4.80
N ASN A 380 23.21 -14.31 4.72
CA ASN A 380 21.96 -14.10 5.42
C ASN A 380 22.21 -14.17 6.93
N SER A 381 22.05 -13.03 7.61
CA SER A 381 22.45 -12.87 9.01
C SER A 381 21.82 -13.90 9.96
N VAL A 382 20.65 -14.47 9.62
CA VAL A 382 19.98 -15.53 10.40
C VAL A 382 20.77 -16.84 10.46
N CYS A 383 21.67 -17.06 9.50
CA CYS A 383 22.55 -18.23 9.42
C CYS A 383 23.85 -18.11 10.21
N LEU A 384 24.05 -16.98 10.91
CA LEU A 384 25.19 -16.79 11.79
C LEU A 384 24.90 -17.41 13.17
N ILE A 385 25.85 -18.17 13.71
CA ILE A 385 25.80 -18.76 15.05
C ILE A 385 25.59 -17.65 16.10
N GLU A 386 26.27 -16.52 15.93
CA GLU A 386 26.16 -15.34 16.81
C GLU A 386 24.74 -14.75 16.84
N ASN A 387 23.95 -14.99 15.79
CA ASN A 387 22.56 -14.53 15.67
C ASN A 387 21.54 -15.61 16.05
N GLY A 388 21.99 -16.75 16.59
CA GLY A 388 21.14 -17.82 17.10
C GLY A 388 20.81 -18.90 16.09
N CYS A 389 21.61 -19.07 15.04
CA CYS A 389 21.50 -20.23 14.15
C CYS A 389 21.66 -21.54 14.94
N LYS A 390 20.78 -22.50 14.68
CA LYS A 390 20.62 -23.73 15.46
C LYS A 390 21.53 -24.85 14.96
N THR A 391 22.78 -24.86 15.42
CA THR A 391 23.82 -25.82 15.02
C THR A 391 23.48 -27.30 15.27
N GLY A 392 22.64 -27.61 16.27
CA GLY A 392 22.17 -28.97 16.53
C GLY A 392 21.16 -29.50 15.51
N PHE A 393 20.57 -28.62 14.70
CA PHE A 393 19.52 -28.92 13.74
C PHE A 393 19.93 -28.62 12.28
N SER A 394 21.05 -27.93 12.08
CA SER A 394 21.69 -27.77 10.77
C SER A 394 23.21 -27.64 10.92
N GLY A 395 23.95 -28.41 10.12
CA GLY A 395 25.42 -28.37 10.07
C GLY A 395 26.01 -27.17 9.30
N GLN A 396 25.17 -26.24 8.85
CA GLN A 396 25.55 -25.17 7.93
C GLN A 396 25.49 -23.76 8.53
N CYS A 397 25.33 -23.67 9.86
CA CYS A 397 25.46 -22.40 10.56
C CYS A 397 26.91 -21.90 10.48
N LEU A 398 27.08 -20.66 10.03
CA LEU A 398 28.39 -20.01 9.88
C LEU A 398 28.72 -19.16 11.11
N SER A 399 30.00 -18.94 11.38
CA SER A 399 30.46 -17.98 12.38
C SER A 399 31.09 -16.79 11.69
N ARG A 400 30.92 -15.60 12.28
CA ARG A 400 31.64 -14.40 11.85
C ARG A 400 33.11 -14.40 12.28
N ASP A 401 33.53 -15.36 13.12
CA ASP A 401 34.92 -15.51 13.54
C ASP A 401 35.81 -15.92 12.34
N ILE A 402 36.63 -14.98 11.88
CA ILE A 402 37.50 -15.17 10.71
C ILE A 402 38.51 -16.31 10.92
N ASN A 403 38.83 -16.66 12.17
CA ASN A 403 39.76 -17.75 12.46
C ASN A 403 39.16 -19.13 12.12
N LYS A 404 37.82 -19.23 12.07
CA LYS A 404 37.09 -20.45 11.72
C LYS A 404 36.77 -20.55 10.23
N ILE A 405 37.20 -19.58 9.41
CA ILE A 405 36.85 -19.54 7.98
C ILE A 405 37.23 -20.84 7.24
N GLN A 406 38.34 -21.48 7.64
CA GLN A 406 38.83 -22.73 7.04
C GLN A 406 37.96 -23.95 7.38
N GLU A 407 37.08 -23.86 8.37
CA GLU A 407 36.12 -24.91 8.73
C GLU A 407 34.90 -24.93 7.79
N TYR A 408 34.71 -23.87 6.99
CA TYR A 408 33.57 -23.68 6.10
C TYR A 408 33.93 -23.89 4.61
N PRO A 409 32.97 -24.29 3.75
CA PRO A 409 33.19 -24.40 2.31
C PRO A 409 33.72 -23.10 1.68
N GLU A 410 34.68 -23.22 0.76
CA GLU A 410 35.35 -22.08 0.10
C GLU A 410 34.36 -21.07 -0.52
N LYS A 411 33.24 -21.56 -1.06
CA LYS A 411 32.18 -20.72 -1.64
C LYS A 411 31.62 -19.65 -0.68
N TYR A 412 31.74 -19.84 0.64
CA TYR A 412 31.24 -18.88 1.63
C TYR A 412 32.34 -17.97 2.21
N HIS A 413 33.62 -18.20 1.89
CA HIS A 413 34.74 -17.48 2.51
C HIS A 413 34.68 -15.98 2.27
N GLU A 414 34.31 -15.57 1.05
CA GLU A 414 34.16 -14.15 0.70
C GLU A 414 33.02 -13.50 1.49
N ALA A 415 31.87 -14.17 1.57
CA ALA A 415 30.73 -13.67 2.32
C ALA A 415 30.99 -13.59 3.83
N ILE A 416 31.78 -14.52 4.40
CA ILE A 416 32.24 -14.47 5.80
C ILE A 416 33.15 -13.27 6.03
N LYS A 417 34.12 -13.03 5.14
CA LYS A 417 35.00 -11.86 5.20
C LYS A 417 34.19 -10.57 5.15
N ASN A 418 33.24 -10.46 4.23
CA ASN A 418 32.36 -9.30 4.10
C ASN A 418 31.51 -9.07 5.35
N SER A 419 30.93 -10.13 5.93
CA SER A 419 30.18 -10.07 7.18
C SER A 419 31.05 -9.61 8.36
N TYR A 420 32.27 -10.15 8.49
CA TYR A 420 33.26 -9.72 9.49
C TYR A 420 33.62 -8.24 9.32
N CYS A 421 33.94 -7.80 8.10
CA CYS A 421 34.27 -6.42 7.81
C CYS A 421 33.10 -5.48 8.12
N THR A 422 31.87 -5.87 7.77
CA THR A 422 30.65 -5.09 8.03
C THR A 422 30.43 -4.88 9.53
N GLU A 423 30.55 -5.94 10.34
CA GLU A 423 30.40 -5.83 11.79
C GLU A 423 31.52 -4.98 12.43
N LEU A 424 32.76 -5.21 12.00
CA LEU A 424 33.90 -4.43 12.47
C LEU A 424 33.70 -2.94 12.17
N LEU A 425 33.21 -2.60 10.97
CA LEU A 425 32.93 -1.23 10.56
C LEU A 425 31.67 -0.64 11.22
N ASN A 426 30.66 -1.46 11.56
CA ASN A 426 29.44 -1.02 12.25
C ASN A 426 29.75 -0.36 13.60
N HIS A 427 30.76 -0.84 14.34
CA HIS A 427 31.21 -0.20 15.59
C HIS A 427 31.75 1.23 15.38
N TYR A 428 32.00 1.62 14.14
CA TYR A 428 32.55 2.91 13.76
C TYR A 428 31.64 3.68 12.79
N LYS A 429 30.41 3.21 12.52
CA LYS A 429 29.48 3.86 11.59
C LYS A 429 29.11 5.30 11.99
N ASP A 430 29.15 5.58 13.30
CA ASP A 430 28.85 6.91 13.86
C ASP A 430 30.09 7.84 13.85
N CYS A 431 31.25 7.33 13.45
CA CYS A 431 32.51 8.08 13.29
C CYS A 431 32.58 8.83 11.94
N GLY A 432 31.57 9.65 11.62
CA GLY A 432 31.61 10.60 10.50
C GLY A 432 31.38 10.00 9.10
N LYS A 433 30.28 10.44 8.46
CA LYS A 433 29.95 10.29 7.02
C LYS A 433 30.45 9.00 6.34
N MET A 434 30.06 7.84 6.84
CA MET A 434 29.95 6.64 6.01
C MET A 434 28.47 6.42 5.69
N THR A 435 28.05 6.73 4.47
CA THR A 435 26.68 6.47 3.99
C THR A 435 26.57 5.05 3.46
N TYR A 436 25.69 4.24 4.06
CA TYR A 436 25.07 3.11 3.36
C TYR A 436 23.70 3.55 2.81
N ASN A 437 23.41 3.18 1.57
CA ASN A 437 22.09 3.35 0.97
C ASN A 437 21.12 2.33 1.58
N PHE A 438 20.37 2.71 2.61
CA PHE A 438 18.97 2.31 2.79
C PHE A 438 18.28 3.44 3.55
N GLY A 439 17.19 3.97 2.98
CA GLY A 439 16.52 5.15 3.52
C GLY A 439 15.92 4.89 4.89
N ASP A 440 16.32 5.67 5.88
CA ASP A 440 15.41 6.28 6.85
C ASP A 440 16.12 7.50 7.47
N GLY A 441 15.40 8.61 7.53
CA GLY A 441 15.90 9.86 8.09
C GLY A 441 15.95 9.76 9.61
N ARG A 442 17.13 10.03 10.19
CA ARG A 442 17.27 10.48 11.59
C ARG A 442 18.70 10.98 11.81
N GLU A 443 18.85 12.29 11.72
CA GLU A 443 20.09 13.01 12.00
C GLU A 443 19.94 13.75 13.34
N SER A 444 20.57 13.25 14.40
CA SER A 444 21.27 14.02 15.44
C SER A 444 21.50 13.17 16.70
N GLN A 445 22.56 13.54 17.43
CA GLN A 445 23.09 12.99 18.68
C GLN A 445 24.21 11.95 18.55
N CYS A 446 25.45 12.44 18.38
CA CYS A 446 26.64 11.88 19.07
C CYS A 446 27.88 12.76 18.82
N ASP A 447 28.05 13.86 19.57
CA ASP A 447 29.27 14.70 19.44
C ASP A 447 30.32 14.45 20.53
N ASN A 448 29.96 13.77 21.63
CA ASN A 448 30.91 13.52 22.72
C ASN A 448 31.59 12.13 22.64
N TYR A 449 30.97 11.14 21.98
CA TYR A 449 31.59 9.83 21.72
C TYR A 449 32.61 9.89 20.56
N LYS A 450 32.46 10.86 19.64
CA LYS A 450 33.31 11.06 18.44
C LYS A 450 34.79 11.31 18.74
N ASN A 451 35.14 11.87 19.91
CA ASN A 451 36.46 12.46 20.08
C ASN A 451 37.57 11.55 20.62
N ASN A 452 37.27 10.41 21.27
CA ASN A 452 38.33 9.64 21.94
C ASN A 452 38.76 8.34 21.23
N HIS A 453 37.97 7.79 20.30
CA HIS A 453 38.32 6.55 19.59
C HIS A 453 38.26 6.59 18.05
N CYS A 454 37.48 7.50 17.44
CA CYS A 454 37.38 7.59 15.97
C CYS A 454 38.65 8.16 15.29
N HIS A 455 39.32 9.11 15.95
CA HIS A 455 40.47 9.85 15.38
C HIS A 455 41.70 8.95 15.13
N LYS A 456 41.89 7.89 15.92
CA LYS A 456 43.00 6.93 15.78
C LYS A 456 42.80 5.97 14.60
N ILE A 457 41.56 5.60 14.27
CA ILE A 457 41.24 4.67 13.18
C ILE A 457 41.23 5.41 11.83
N LEU A 458 40.69 6.63 11.76
CA LEU A 458 40.71 7.45 10.52
C LEU A 458 42.15 7.73 10.03
N ASN A 459 43.08 7.90 10.97
CA ASN A 459 44.49 8.16 10.69
C ASN A 459 45.34 6.88 10.51
N SER A 460 44.85 5.70 10.91
CA SER A 460 45.63 4.44 10.89
C SER A 460 44.75 3.19 10.70
N SER A 461 43.82 3.21 9.74
CA SER A 461 42.85 2.14 9.49
C SER A 461 43.51 0.75 9.30
N HIS A 462 44.67 0.71 8.64
CA HIS A 462 45.47 -0.49 8.40
C HIS A 462 46.00 -1.18 9.67
N GLN A 463 45.98 -0.50 10.82
CA GLN A 463 46.41 -1.07 12.11
C GLN A 463 45.28 -1.85 12.81
N TYR A 464 44.01 -1.57 12.48
CA TYR A 464 42.84 -2.08 13.21
C TYR A 464 41.81 -2.81 12.33
N ILE A 465 41.85 -2.59 11.01
CA ILE A 465 40.98 -3.23 10.03
C ILE A 465 41.84 -4.12 9.14
N PRO A 466 41.51 -5.42 8.98
CA PRO A 466 42.26 -6.30 8.09
C PRO A 466 42.32 -5.75 6.65
N SER A 467 43.44 -5.98 5.98
CA SER A 467 43.70 -5.45 4.64
C SER A 467 42.72 -5.91 3.56
N PHE A 468 41.99 -7.00 3.80
CA PHE A 468 40.97 -7.51 2.88
C PHE A 468 39.61 -6.82 3.01
N CYS A 469 39.40 -5.98 4.03
CA CYS A 469 38.18 -5.17 4.13
C CYS A 469 38.31 -3.92 3.25
N GLU A 470 37.44 -3.75 2.26
CA GLU A 470 37.38 -2.52 1.47
C GLU A 470 36.84 -1.36 2.33
N VAL A 471 37.67 -0.33 2.54
CA VAL A 471 37.25 0.93 3.19
C VAL A 471 37.26 2.04 2.14
N ARG A 472 36.09 2.40 1.59
CA ARG A 472 35.99 3.51 0.62
C ARG A 472 35.82 4.85 1.34
N ARG A 473 36.76 5.77 1.14
CA ARG A 473 36.62 7.19 1.51
C ARG A 473 35.85 7.92 0.40
N THR A 474 34.65 8.42 0.67
CA THR A 474 34.02 9.42 -0.19
C THR A 474 34.52 10.81 0.21
N PHE A 475 35.59 11.27 -0.44
CA PHE A 475 35.91 12.69 -0.43
C PHE A 475 34.92 13.39 -1.39
N SER A 476 34.02 14.21 -0.84
CA SER A 476 33.35 15.22 -1.65
C SER A 476 34.36 16.35 -1.90
N ASP A 477 35.29 16.14 -2.81
CA ASP A 477 36.16 17.20 -3.31
C ASP A 477 35.38 18.03 -4.32
N GLU A 478 34.62 19.03 -3.85
CA GLU A 478 34.12 20.14 -4.69
C GLU A 478 33.56 21.28 -3.83
N ILE A 479 34.42 22.00 -3.09
CA ILE A 479 34.23 23.44 -2.79
C ILE A 479 35.62 24.08 -2.68
N TYR A 480 36.07 24.73 -3.76
CA TYR A 480 36.81 25.99 -3.75
C TYR A 480 36.54 26.75 -5.04
#